data_AF-V9SCM1-F1
#
_entry.id   AF-V9SCM1-F1
#
_cell.length_a   1.000
_cell.length_b   1.000
_cell.length_c   1.000
_cell.angle_alpha   90.00
_cell.angle_beta   90.00
_cell.angle_gamma   90.00
#
_symmetry.space_group_name_H-M   'P 1'
#
loop_
_entity.id
_entity.type
_entity.pdbx_description
1 polymer ?
#
loop_
_entity_poly.entity_id
_entity_poly.type
_entity_poly.pdbx_seq_one_letter_code
_entity_poly.pdbx_strand_id
1 'polypeptide(L)'
;VAVIVFSSRGKLYEFCSSSSMMKTLERYQKCSYGGSESSIQAKENQLVQSSRHEYMKLKGRLEALQRSQRNLLGEDLGSLSVKELDYLEKHLDLSLREIRSTRTQQMLDQLTDLQRREELLAEANKGFRRRLEESN
;
A
#
# COMPACT_ATOMS: atom_id res chain seq x y z
N VAL A 1 -27.14 -43.17 18.55
CA VAL A 1 -26.10 -42.25 19.05
C VAL A 1 -24.75 -42.93 18.86
N ALA A 2 -23.70 -42.17 18.54
CA ALA A 2 -22.36 -42.71 18.37
C ALA A 2 -21.35 -41.75 19.02
N VAL A 3 -20.26 -42.30 19.55
CA VAL A 3 -19.18 -41.57 20.21
C VAL A 3 -17.86 -42.07 19.65
N ILE A 4 -16.99 -41.15 19.25
CA ILE A 4 -15.62 -41.40 18.80
C ILE A 4 -14.70 -40.60 19.72
N VAL A 5 -13.72 -41.25 20.33
CA VAL A 5 -12.73 -40.63 21.22
C VAL A 5 -11.33 -41.00 20.75
N PHE A 6 -10.48 -40.00 20.58
CA PHE A 6 -9.05 -40.19 20.34
C PHE A 6 -8.29 -39.89 21.63
N SER A 7 -7.48 -40.84 22.09
CA SER A 7 -6.55 -40.57 23.19
C SER A 7 -5.45 -39.61 22.75
N SER A 8 -4.79 -38.96 23.71
CA SER A 8 -3.60 -38.13 23.46
C SER A 8 -2.43 -38.87 22.78
N ARG A 9 -2.45 -40.22 22.81
CA ARG A 9 -1.47 -41.08 22.13
C ARG A 9 -1.94 -41.57 20.75
N GLY A 10 -3.06 -41.04 20.24
CA GLY A 10 -3.60 -41.36 18.90
C GLY A 10 -4.43 -42.64 18.81
N LYS A 11 -4.65 -43.38 19.91
CA LYS A 11 -5.56 -44.55 19.89
C LYS A 11 -7.01 -44.12 19.74
N LEU A 12 -7.72 -44.79 18.82
CA LEU A 12 -9.14 -44.61 18.51
C LEU A 12 -10.00 -45.54 19.39
N TYR A 13 -11.01 -44.96 20.02
CA TYR A 13 -12.06 -45.66 20.75
C TYR A 13 -13.40 -45.24 20.19
N GLU A 14 -14.26 -46.21 19.88
CA GLU A 14 -15.58 -45.94 19.32
C GLU A 14 -16.68 -46.73 20.01
N PHE A 15 -17.84 -46.10 20.12
CA PHE A 15 -19.08 -46.71 20.56
C PHE A 15 -20.21 -46.28 19.65
N CYS A 16 -21.04 -47.24 19.22
CA CYS A 16 -22.23 -46.95 18.44
C CYS A 16 -23.42 -47.68 19.06
N SER A 17 -24.48 -46.95 19.40
CA SER A 17 -25.74 -47.55 19.86
C SER A 17 -26.55 -48.18 18.72
N SER A 18 -26.11 -48.04 17.47
CA SER A 18 -26.76 -48.61 16.28
C SER A 18 -25.90 -49.71 15.67
N SER A 19 -26.44 -50.45 14.69
CA SER A 19 -25.76 -51.60 14.10
C SER A 19 -24.44 -51.30 13.39
N SER A 20 -24.10 -50.04 13.12
CA SER A 20 -22.83 -49.67 12.49
C SER A 20 -22.46 -48.21 12.70
N MET A 21 -21.19 -47.96 13.08
CA MET A 21 -20.60 -46.63 13.09
C MET A 21 -20.66 -45.98 11.70
N MET A 22 -20.31 -46.73 10.66
CA MET A 22 -20.31 -46.29 9.27
C MET A 22 -21.69 -45.78 8.84
N LYS A 23 -22.77 -46.49 9.17
CA LYS A 23 -24.15 -46.04 8.89
C LYS A 23 -24.53 -44.77 9.65
N THR A 24 -23.98 -44.57 10.84
CA THR A 24 -24.21 -43.34 11.62
C THR A 24 -23.45 -42.16 11.01
N LEU A 25 -22.21 -42.38 10.58
CA LEU A 25 -21.38 -41.41 9.87
C LEU A 25 -21.99 -41.03 8.53
N GLU A 26 -22.47 -41.98 7.72
CA GLU A 26 -23.17 -41.70 6.46
C GLU A 26 -24.42 -40.84 6.68
N ARG A 27 -25.17 -41.11 7.75
CA ARG A 27 -26.38 -40.35 8.08
C ARG A 27 -26.04 -38.94 8.54
N TYR A 28 -25.02 -38.80 9.38
CA TYR A 28 -24.46 -37.48 9.73
C TYR A 28 -24.00 -36.76 8.47
N GLN A 29 -23.28 -37.43 7.58
CA GLN A 29 -22.78 -36.83 6.35
C GLN A 29 -23.95 -36.36 5.45
N LYS A 30 -24.99 -37.17 5.30
CA LYS A 30 -26.20 -36.81 4.54
C LYS A 30 -27.00 -35.68 5.21
N CYS A 31 -27.02 -35.59 6.54
CA CYS A 31 -27.77 -34.55 7.27
C CYS A 31 -26.99 -33.24 7.43
N SER A 32 -25.66 -33.29 7.60
CA SER A 32 -24.79 -32.12 7.73
C SER A 32 -24.34 -31.56 6.37
N TYR A 33 -24.04 -32.42 5.39
CA TYR A 33 -23.56 -32.00 4.06
C TYR A 33 -24.63 -32.09 2.94
N GLY A 34 -25.85 -32.52 3.25
CA GLY A 34 -26.90 -32.75 2.26
C GLY A 34 -27.53 -31.52 1.61
N GLY A 35 -27.15 -30.29 2.00
CA GLY A 35 -27.74 -29.11 1.35
C GLY A 35 -27.11 -27.74 1.63
N SER A 36 -26.49 -27.49 2.79
CA SER A 36 -25.97 -26.15 3.12
C SER A 36 -24.44 -26.02 3.16
N GLU A 37 -23.70 -26.99 3.72
CA GLU A 37 -22.24 -26.85 3.87
C GLU A 37 -21.46 -26.92 2.55
N SER A 38 -21.91 -27.70 1.55
CA SER A 38 -21.26 -27.73 0.22
C SER A 38 -21.42 -26.41 -0.53
N SER A 39 -22.57 -25.73 -0.36
CA SER A 39 -22.83 -24.40 -0.90
C SER A 39 -22.01 -23.33 -0.16
N ILE A 40 -21.84 -23.46 1.16
CA ILE A 40 -20.99 -22.58 1.97
C ILE A 40 -19.52 -22.74 1.57
N GLN A 41 -19.00 -23.96 1.46
CA GLN A 41 -17.63 -24.22 0.99
C GLN A 41 -17.41 -23.77 -0.46
N ALA A 42 -18.40 -23.94 -1.35
CA ALA A 42 -18.32 -23.43 -2.72
C ALA A 42 -18.27 -21.90 -2.75
N LYS A 43 -19.09 -21.21 -1.94
CA LYS A 43 -19.05 -19.75 -1.78
C LYS A 43 -17.73 -19.29 -1.19
N GLU A 44 -17.23 -19.95 -0.15
CA GLU A 44 -15.95 -19.62 0.49
C GLU A 44 -14.79 -19.80 -0.50
N ASN A 45 -14.76 -20.91 -1.24
CA ASN A 45 -13.77 -21.12 -2.30
C ASN A 45 -13.89 -20.06 -3.40
N GLN A 46 -15.10 -19.65 -3.79
CA GLN A 46 -15.31 -18.58 -4.76
C GLN A 46 -14.81 -17.23 -4.25
N LEU A 47 -15.03 -16.91 -2.97
CA LEU A 47 -14.50 -15.71 -2.33
C LEU A 47 -12.96 -15.72 -2.26
N VAL A 48 -12.36 -16.85 -1.92
CA VAL A 48 -10.90 -17.03 -1.91
C VAL A 48 -10.32 -16.87 -3.32
N GLN A 49 -10.95 -17.45 -4.35
CA GLN A 49 -10.52 -17.28 -5.73
C GLN A 49 -10.67 -15.83 -6.20
N SER A 50 -11.76 -15.15 -5.84
CA SER A 50 -11.97 -13.73 -6.13
C SER A 50 -10.89 -12.87 -5.46
N SER A 51 -10.64 -13.09 -4.17
CA SER A 51 -9.57 -12.40 -3.42
C SER A 51 -8.19 -12.63 -4.05
N ARG A 52 -7.87 -13.87 -4.44
CA ARG A 52 -6.62 -14.20 -5.13
C ARG A 52 -6.51 -13.49 -6.48
N HIS A 53 -7.60 -13.41 -7.23
CA HIS A 53 -7.63 -12.72 -8.52
C HIS A 53 -7.40 -11.21 -8.36
N GLU A 54 -8.05 -10.57 -7.38
CA GLU A 54 -7.82 -9.16 -7.06
C GLU A 54 -6.39 -8.90 -6.58
N TYR A 55 -5.83 -9.82 -5.77
CA TYR A 55 -4.42 -9.75 -5.39
C TYR A 55 -3.50 -9.81 -6.61
N MET A 56 -3.74 -10.72 -7.55
CA MET A 56 -2.90 -10.83 -8.76
C MET A 56 -2.99 -9.58 -9.63
N LYS A 57 -4.17 -8.96 -9.75
CA LYS A 57 -4.32 -7.65 -10.42
C LYS A 57 -3.50 -6.58 -9.72
N LEU A 58 -3.60 -6.49 -8.40
CA LEU A 58 -2.86 -5.50 -7.61
C LEU A 58 -1.36 -5.71 -7.72
N LYS A 59 -0.89 -6.95 -7.64
CA LYS A 59 0.51 -7.32 -7.82
C LYS A 59 1.03 -6.90 -9.19
N GLY A 60 0.28 -7.17 -10.26
CA GLY A 60 0.65 -6.73 -11.62
C GLY A 60 0.74 -5.21 -11.74
N ARG A 61 -0.16 -4.45 -11.10
CA ARG A 61 -0.09 -2.98 -11.05
C ARG A 61 1.15 -2.50 -10.30
N LEU A 62 1.49 -3.14 -9.18
CA LEU A 62 2.68 -2.82 -8.39
C LEU A 62 3.96 -3.04 -9.20
N GLU A 63 4.08 -4.20 -9.87
CA GLU A 63 5.23 -4.51 -10.71
C GLU A 63 5.37 -3.55 -11.90
N ALA A 64 4.25 -3.13 -12.51
CA ALA A 64 4.26 -2.11 -13.56
C ALA A 64 4.72 -0.74 -13.03
N LEU A 65 4.25 -0.35 -11.84
CA LEU A 65 4.65 0.90 -11.20
C LEU A 65 6.14 0.91 -10.83
N GLN A 66 6.65 -0.18 -10.25
CA GLN A 66 8.07 -0.32 -9.92
C GLN A 66 8.96 -0.29 -11.17
N ARG A 67 8.54 -0.92 -12.27
CA ARG A 67 9.24 -0.81 -13.55
C ARG A 67 9.27 0.63 -14.06
N SER A 68 8.13 1.33 -14.02
CA SER A 68 8.05 2.73 -14.40
C SER A 68 9.00 3.61 -13.56
N GLN A 69 9.04 3.40 -12.25
CA GLN A 69 9.96 4.12 -11.35
C GLN A 69 11.43 3.90 -11.72
N ARG A 70 11.83 2.65 -11.95
CA ARG A 70 13.21 2.33 -12.37
C ARG A 70 13.57 3.02 -13.68
N ASN A 71 12.66 3.00 -14.67
CA ASN A 71 12.87 3.71 -15.93
C ASN A 71 13.05 5.23 -15.69
N LEU A 72 12.22 5.85 -14.85
CA LEU A 72 12.37 7.28 -14.48
C LEU A 72 13.71 7.59 -13.79
N LEU A 73 14.31 6.62 -13.11
CA LEU A 73 15.63 6.72 -12.48
C LEU A 73 16.79 6.40 -13.46
N GLY A 74 16.48 6.07 -14.71
CA GLY A 74 17.47 5.69 -15.72
C GLY A 74 17.93 4.22 -15.64
N GLU A 75 17.20 3.38 -14.92
CA GLU A 75 17.47 1.95 -14.75
C GLU A 75 16.61 1.10 -15.70
N ASP A 76 17.03 -0.13 -16.01
CA ASP A 76 16.27 -1.14 -16.79
C ASP A 76 15.72 -0.67 -18.17
N LEU A 77 16.38 0.32 -18.77
CA LEU A 77 15.94 0.96 -20.01
C LEU A 77 16.00 0.07 -21.26
N GLY A 78 16.73 -1.05 -21.21
CA GLY A 78 16.94 -1.93 -22.37
C GLY A 78 15.67 -2.56 -22.96
N SER A 79 14.58 -2.60 -22.19
CA SER A 79 13.28 -3.09 -22.64
C SER A 79 12.43 -2.05 -23.39
N LEU A 80 12.82 -0.78 -23.35
CA LEU A 80 12.07 0.32 -23.97
C LEU A 80 12.45 0.49 -25.44
N SER A 81 11.46 0.80 -26.26
CA SER A 81 11.69 1.23 -27.64
C SER A 81 12.25 2.65 -27.70
N VAL A 82 12.85 3.01 -28.84
CA VAL A 82 13.36 4.37 -29.09
C VAL A 82 12.30 5.44 -28.88
N LYS A 83 11.04 5.17 -29.25
CA LYS A 83 9.93 6.12 -29.05
C LYS A 83 9.59 6.30 -27.57
N GLU A 84 9.63 5.22 -26.80
CA GLU A 84 9.37 5.29 -25.36
C GLU A 84 10.51 5.98 -24.62
N LEU A 85 11.76 5.80 -25.06
CA LEU A 85 12.92 6.52 -24.54
C LEU A 85 12.84 8.03 -24.83
N ASP A 86 12.51 8.42 -26.06
CA ASP A 86 12.31 9.84 -26.43
C ASP A 86 11.18 10.48 -25.62
N TYR A 87 10.08 9.76 -25.39
CA TYR A 87 9.01 10.22 -24.51
C TYR A 87 9.48 10.39 -23.07
N LEU A 88 10.20 9.40 -22.53
CA LEU A 88 10.73 9.41 -21.17
C LEU A 88 11.70 10.58 -20.95
N GLU A 89 12.61 10.80 -21.88
CA GLU A 89 13.57 11.91 -21.85
C GLU A 89 12.86 13.27 -21.83
N LYS A 90 11.91 13.49 -22.74
CA LYS A 90 11.12 14.73 -22.79
C LYS A 90 10.33 14.95 -21.52
N HIS A 91 9.71 13.90 -20.98
CA HIS A 91 8.95 13.98 -19.73
C HIS A 91 9.87 14.36 -18.56
N LEU A 92 11.05 13.74 -18.45
CA LEU A 92 12.03 14.07 -17.41
C LEU A 92 12.57 15.49 -17.54
N ASP A 93 12.88 15.97 -18.75
CA ASP A 93 13.35 17.35 -18.96
C ASP A 93 12.29 18.38 -18.53
N LEU A 94 11.03 18.16 -18.93
CA LEU A 94 9.91 19.03 -18.54
C LEU A 94 9.73 19.07 -17.02
N SER A 95 9.62 17.91 -16.37
CA SER A 95 9.44 17.84 -14.91
C SER A 95 10.63 18.44 -14.16
N LEU A 96 11.87 18.22 -14.62
CA LEU A 96 13.06 18.79 -14.01
C LEU A 96 13.07 20.32 -14.10
N ARG A 97 12.65 20.86 -15.25
CA ARG A 97 12.52 22.30 -15.46
C ARG A 97 11.49 22.92 -14.52
N GLU A 98 10.33 22.28 -14.36
CA GLU A 98 9.29 22.71 -13.43
C GLU A 98 9.79 22.72 -11.98
N ILE A 99 10.41 21.62 -11.53
CA ILE A 99 10.98 21.51 -10.18
C ILE A 99 12.01 22.61 -9.92
N ARG A 100 12.92 22.85 -10.87
CA ARG A 100 13.93 23.91 -10.76
C ARG A 100 13.32 25.30 -10.70
N SER A 101 12.30 25.55 -11.53
CA SER A 101 11.55 26.81 -11.52
C SER A 101 10.88 27.05 -10.18
N THR A 102 10.11 26.09 -9.68
CA THR A 102 9.43 26.17 -8.38
C THR A 102 10.43 26.39 -7.24
N ARG A 103 11.54 25.63 -7.21
CA ARG A 103 12.57 25.79 -6.19
C ARG A 103 13.20 27.18 -6.24
N THR A 104 13.50 27.69 -7.44
CA THR A 104 14.08 29.02 -7.62
C THR A 104 13.11 30.10 -7.11
N GLN A 105 11.83 30.00 -7.49
CA GLN A 105 10.81 30.94 -7.03
C GLN A 105 10.70 30.94 -5.51
N GLN A 106 10.64 29.76 -4.88
CA GLN A 106 10.60 29.66 -3.41
C GLN A 106 11.83 30.31 -2.74
N MET A 107 13.02 30.14 -3.32
CA MET A 107 14.24 30.78 -2.78
C MET A 107 14.21 32.31 -2.93
N LEU A 108 13.67 32.82 -4.05
CA LEU A 108 13.50 34.27 -4.25
C LEU A 108 12.46 34.85 -3.28
N ASP A 109 11.36 34.15 -3.04
CA ASP A 109 10.33 34.57 -2.09
C ASP A 109 10.91 34.64 -0.66
N GLN A 110 11.69 33.63 -0.26
CA GLN A 110 12.38 33.61 1.03
C GLN A 110 13.40 34.74 1.16
N LEU A 111 14.19 35.00 0.11
CA LEU A 111 15.16 36.10 0.09
C LEU A 111 14.45 37.44 0.29
N THR A 112 13.35 37.66 -0.43
CA THR A 112 12.56 38.89 -0.34
C THR A 112 11.96 39.10 1.05
N ASP A 113 11.43 38.04 1.68
CA ASP A 113 10.90 38.12 3.04
C ASP A 113 12.00 38.44 4.07
N LEU A 114 13.19 37.84 3.93
CA LEU A 114 14.32 38.10 4.81
C LEU A 114 14.85 39.54 4.65
N GLN A 115 14.97 40.04 3.42
CA GLN A 115 15.38 41.43 3.16
C GLN A 115 14.40 42.42 3.80
N ARG A 116 13.10 42.18 3.67
CA ARG A 116 12.08 43.01 4.31
C ARG A 116 12.19 42.99 5.85
N ARG A 117 12.46 41.83 6.44
CA ARG A 117 12.67 41.72 7.90
C ARG A 117 13.93 42.45 8.35
N GLU A 118 15.01 42.35 7.57
CA GLU A 118 16.25 43.08 7.84
C GLU A 118 16.00 44.59 7.88
N GLU A 119 15.30 45.14 6.88
CA GLU A 119 14.95 46.57 6.82
C GLU A 119 14.15 47.02 8.05
N LEU A 120 13.10 46.28 8.41
CA LEU A 120 12.27 46.58 9.58
C LEU A 120 13.07 46.58 10.88
N LEU A 121 13.96 45.60 11.04
CA LEU A 121 14.83 45.51 12.21
C LEU A 121 15.86 46.64 12.25
N ALA A 122 16.42 47.02 11.09
CA ALA A 122 17.35 48.13 10.98
C ALA A 122 16.69 49.46 11.37
N GLU A 123 15.46 49.70 10.91
CA GLU A 123 14.67 50.89 11.27
C GLU A 123 14.32 50.93 12.76
N ALA A 124 13.87 49.81 13.33
CA ALA A 124 13.57 49.69 14.75
C ALA A 124 14.82 49.98 15.60
N ASN A 125 15.97 49.38 15.24
CA ASN A 125 17.25 49.61 15.92
C ASN A 125 17.70 51.06 15.84
N LYS A 126 17.51 51.73 14.69
CA LYS A 126 17.79 53.17 14.53
C LYS A 126 16.88 54.01 15.43
N GLY A 127 15.61 53.63 15.60
CA GLY A 127 14.69 54.26 16.55
C GLY A 127 15.14 54.10 18.01
N PHE A 128 15.55 52.89 18.40
CA PHE A 128 16.04 52.62 19.75
C PHE A 128 17.33 53.40 20.08
N ARG A 129 18.28 53.50 19.14
CA ARG A 129 19.51 54.29 19.33
C ARG A 129 19.22 55.77 19.59
N ARG A 130 18.33 56.38 18.81
CA ARG A 130 17.92 57.79 19.02
C ARG A 130 17.33 58.02 20.42
N ARG A 131 16.44 57.13 20.87
CA ARG A 131 15.86 57.21 22.22
C ARG A 131 16.88 57.04 23.34
N LEU A 132 17.91 56.22 23.12
CA LEU A 132 19.01 56.05 24.08
C LEU A 132 19.86 57.32 24.18
N GLU A 133 20.13 57.97 23.04
CA GLU A 133 20.86 59.25 22.98
C GLU A 133 20.07 60.39 23.63
N GLU A 134 18.74 60.43 23.46
CA GLU A 134 17.85 61.43 24.08
C GLU A 134 17.68 61.26 25.60
N SER A 135 17.99 60.08 26.15
CA SER A 135 17.82 59.75 27.58
C SER A 135 19.11 59.90 28.41
N ASN A 136 20.23 60.29 27.79
CA ASN A 136 21.52 60.58 28.42
C ASN A 136 21.78 62.09 28.46
#